data_AF-A0A1G1K033-F1
#
_entry.id   AF-A0A1G1K033-F1
#
_cell.length_a   1.000
_cell.length_b   1.000
_cell.length_c   1.000
_cell.angle_alpha   90.00
_cell.angle_beta   90.00
_cell.angle_gamma   90.00
#
_symmetry.space_group_name_H-M   'P 1'
#
loop_
_entity.id
_entity.type
_entity.pdbx_description
1 polymer ?
#
loop_
_entity_poly.entity_id
_entity_poly.type
_entity_poly.pdbx_seq_one_letter_code
_entity_poly.pdbx_strand_id
1 'polypeptide(L)'
;MNIALAEPARAAELSGAIKPVSINKATAEELEAVRGIGPAMAQRIVDYREANGGFKSLDQLKEVRGIGDLKYEKLKDQITV
;
A
#
# COMPACT_ATOMS: atom_id res chain seq x y z
N MET A 1 -29.50 12.24 17.90
CA MET A 1 -28.79 11.59 16.78
C MET A 1 -27.34 12.01 16.87
N ASN A 2 -26.48 11.17 17.41
CA ASN A 2 -25.06 11.48 17.53
C ASN A 2 -24.41 11.18 16.19
N ILE A 3 -24.01 12.25 15.51
CA ILE A 3 -23.33 12.23 14.23
C ILE A 3 -21.96 11.59 14.47
N ALA A 4 -21.70 10.46 13.82
CA ALA A 4 -20.39 9.83 13.86
C ALA A 4 -19.37 10.82 13.32
N LEU A 5 -18.43 11.21 14.18
CA LEU A 5 -17.23 11.96 13.84
C LEU A 5 -16.41 11.08 12.89
N ALA A 6 -16.57 11.28 11.58
CA ALA A 6 -15.51 10.96 10.65
C ALA A 6 -14.35 11.89 11.02
N GLU A 7 -13.37 11.36 11.74
CA GLU A 7 -12.13 12.09 12.00
C GLU A 7 -11.54 12.49 10.64
N PRO A 8 -11.39 13.79 10.31
CA PRO A 8 -10.61 14.16 9.15
C PRO A 8 -9.20 13.70 9.47
N ALA A 9 -8.71 12.71 8.71
CA ALA A 9 -7.35 12.22 8.78
C ALA A 9 -6.42 13.43 8.76
N ARG A 10 -5.94 13.72 9.96
CA ARG A 10 -5.22 14.91 10.35
C ARG A 10 -4.00 15.03 9.46
N ALA A 11 -3.93 16.14 8.74
CA ALA A 11 -2.72 16.79 8.26
C ALA A 11 -1.43 16.19 8.85
N ALA A 12 -0.94 15.10 8.26
CA ALA A 12 0.27 14.45 8.68
C ALA A 12 1.43 14.96 7.83
N GLU A 13 1.87 16.16 8.20
CA GLU A 13 3.30 16.49 8.34
C GLU A 13 4.13 16.59 7.06
N LEU A 14 4.29 17.85 6.66
CA LEU A 14 5.43 18.45 5.95
C LEU A 14 6.79 17.98 6.54
N SER A 15 7.23 16.80 6.14
CA SER A 15 8.61 16.35 6.30
C SER A 15 8.99 15.64 5.02
N GLY A 16 10.08 16.07 4.37
CA GLY A 16 10.60 15.48 3.13
C GLY A 16 11.14 14.05 3.29
N ALA A 17 10.61 13.28 4.24
CA ALA A 17 10.82 11.86 4.39
C ALA A 17 9.62 11.16 3.76
N ILE A 18 9.84 10.45 2.65
CA ILE A 18 8.82 9.58 2.05
C ILE A 18 8.51 8.51 3.11
N LYS A 19 7.37 8.65 3.79
CA LYS A 19 6.91 7.65 4.77
C LYS A 19 6.55 6.36 3.99
N PRO A 20 6.98 5.18 4.45
CA PRO A 20 6.63 3.92 3.79
C PRO A 20 5.11 3.71 3.74
N VAL A 21 4.59 3.28 2.60
CA VAL A 21 3.17 3.00 2.38
C VAL A 21 2.83 1.61 2.94
N SER A 22 1.85 1.52 3.85
CA SER A 22 1.45 0.22 4.42
C SER A 22 0.55 -0.55 3.45
N ILE A 23 0.98 -1.70 2.95
CA ILE A 23 0.23 -2.49 1.97
C ILE A 23 -1.06 -3.10 2.51
N ASN A 24 -1.16 -3.25 3.84
CA ASN A 24 -2.37 -3.73 4.49
C ASN A 24 -3.42 -2.64 4.69
N LYS A 25 -2.99 -1.38 4.84
CA LYS A 25 -3.89 -0.27 5.18
C LYS A 25 -4.12 0.71 4.03
N ALA A 26 -3.17 0.78 3.10
CA ALA A 26 -3.21 1.74 2.02
C ALA A 26 -4.41 1.49 1.09
N THR A 27 -4.92 2.59 0.56
CA THR A 27 -5.87 2.58 -0.55
C THR A 27 -5.16 2.29 -1.87
N ALA A 28 -5.93 1.97 -2.92
CA ALA A 28 -5.35 1.82 -4.26
C ALA A 28 -4.61 3.10 -4.71
N GLU A 29 -5.19 4.27 -4.45
CA GLU A 29 -4.59 5.57 -4.79
C GLU A 29 -3.27 5.83 -4.05
N GLU A 30 -3.19 5.46 -2.77
CA GLU A 30 -1.95 5.57 -1.98
C GLU A 30 -0.88 4.59 -2.46
N LEU A 31 -1.28 3.39 -2.89
CA LEU A 31 -0.35 2.43 -3.51
C LEU A 31 0.16 2.93 -4.87
N GLU A 32 -0.67 3.62 -5.66
CA GLU A 32 -0.27 4.24 -6.93
C GLU A 32 0.76 5.36 -6.76
N ALA A 33 0.80 6.01 -5.59
CA ALA A 33 1.84 6.99 -5.28
C ALA A 33 3.24 6.35 -5.14
N VAL A 34 3.32 5.02 -4.95
CA VAL A 34 4.59 4.30 -4.86
C VAL A 34 5.20 4.16 -6.25
N ARG A 35 6.46 4.59 -6.39
CA ARG A 35 7.15 4.57 -7.69
C ARG A 35 7.27 3.15 -8.24
N GLY A 36 6.59 2.90 -9.36
CA GLY A 36 6.60 1.59 -10.03
C GLY A 36 5.35 0.74 -9.77
N ILE A 37 4.42 1.23 -8.95
CA ILE A 37 3.05 0.70 -8.84
C ILE A 37 2.15 1.59 -9.71
N GLY A 38 1.43 0.96 -10.63
CA GLY A 38 0.37 1.63 -11.41
C GLY A 38 -1.01 1.13 -10.97
N PRO A 39 -2.09 1.69 -11.52
CA PRO A 39 -3.47 1.40 -11.09
C PRO A 39 -3.81 -0.09 -11.15
N ALA A 40 -3.42 -0.77 -12.22
CA ALA A 40 -3.64 -2.20 -12.36
C ALA A 40 -2.86 -3.03 -11.32
N MET A 41 -1.77 -2.52 -10.76
CA MET A 41 -0.99 -3.23 -9.74
C MET A 41 -1.51 -2.93 -8.35
N ALA A 42 -1.85 -1.66 -8.07
CA ALA A 42 -2.52 -1.26 -6.84
C ALA A 42 -3.79 -2.07 -6.62
N GLN A 43 -4.62 -2.22 -7.67
CA GLN A 43 -5.82 -3.05 -7.59
C GLN A 43 -5.49 -4.52 -7.24
N ARG A 44 -4.47 -5.12 -7.87
CA ARG A 44 -4.07 -6.50 -7.56
C ARG A 44 -3.56 -6.69 -6.15
N ILE A 45 -2.89 -5.69 -5.57
CA ILE A 45 -2.44 -5.71 -4.18
C ILE A 45 -3.66 -5.70 -3.25
N VAL A 46 -4.65 -4.84 -3.54
CA VAL A 46 -5.91 -4.81 -2.81
C VAL A 46 -6.66 -6.14 -2.94
N ASP A 47 -6.81 -6.67 -4.15
CA ASP A 47 -7.48 -7.96 -4.41
C ASP A 47 -6.77 -9.10 -3.66
N TYR A 48 -5.43 -9.13 -3.69
CA TYR A 48 -4.65 -10.14 -2.97
C TYR A 48 -4.85 -10.01 -1.46
N ARG A 49 -4.85 -8.77 -0.92
CA ARG A 49 -5.11 -8.50 0.50
C ARG A 49 -6.48 -9.02 0.92
N GLU A 50 -7.51 -8.75 0.13
CA GLU A 50 -8.89 -9.18 0.42
C GLU A 50 -9.05 -10.70 0.32
N ALA A 51 -8.42 -11.33 -0.67
CA ALA A 51 -8.49 -12.78 -0.87
C ALA A 51 -7.71 -13.58 0.20
N ASN A 52 -6.57 -13.05 0.68
CA ASN A 52 -5.69 -13.77 1.61
C ASN A 52 -5.84 -13.32 3.07
N GLY A 53 -6.69 -12.31 3.34
CA GLY A 53 -6.86 -11.73 4.66
C GLY A 53 -5.70 -10.85 5.12
N GLY A 54 -4.95 -10.28 4.17
CA GLY A 54 -3.79 -9.43 4.44
C GLY A 54 -2.46 -10.00 3.97
N PHE A 55 -1.44 -9.13 4.02
CA PHE A 55 -0.03 -9.49 3.87
C PHE A 55 0.59 -9.68 5.25
N LYS A 56 1.18 -10.86 5.48
CA LYS A 56 1.93 -11.22 6.70
C LYS A 56 3.38 -10.77 6.64
N SER A 57 3.93 -10.65 5.44
CA SER A 57 5.29 -10.16 5.18
C SER A 57 5.35 -9.41 3.86
N LEU A 58 6.38 -8.59 3.69
CA LEU A 58 6.62 -7.91 2.42
C LEU A 58 6.89 -8.90 1.27
N ASP A 59 7.50 -10.05 1.56
CA ASP A 59 7.82 -11.03 0.52
C ASP A 59 6.58 -11.60 -0.19
N GLN A 60 5.42 -11.59 0.47
CA GLN A 60 4.14 -11.99 -0.15
C GLN A 60 3.72 -11.07 -1.30
N LEU A 61 4.25 -9.85 -1.41
CA LEU A 61 4.06 -9.03 -2.62
C LEU A 61 4.59 -9.70 -3.87
N LYS A 62 5.60 -10.59 -3.77
CA LYS A 62 6.11 -11.35 -4.91
C LYS A 62 5.09 -12.37 -5.45
N GLU A 63 4.09 -12.74 -4.65
CA GLU A 63 2.98 -13.59 -5.08
C GLU A 63 1.94 -12.81 -5.90
N VAL A 64 1.95 -11.47 -5.81
CA VAL A 64 1.07 -10.61 -6.60
C VAL A 64 1.54 -10.60 -8.05
N ARG A 65 0.65 -11.05 -8.95
CA ARG A 65 0.93 -11.15 -10.38
C ARG A 65 1.44 -9.82 -10.95
N GLY A 66 2.69 -9.83 -11.41
CA GLY A 66 3.35 -8.68 -12.05
C GLY A 66 4.30 -7.89 -11.14
N ILE A 67 4.48 -8.33 -9.89
CA ILE A 67 5.57 -7.95 -9.00
C ILE A 67 6.61 -9.07 -9.00
N GLY A 68 7.62 -8.95 -9.86
CA GLY A 68 8.80 -9.83 -9.81
C GLY A 68 9.87 -9.29 -8.86
N ASP A 69 10.95 -10.04 -8.64
CA ASP A 69 12.05 -9.67 -7.73
C ASP A 69 12.60 -8.26 -8.01
N LEU A 70 12.84 -7.94 -9.29
CA LEU A 70 13.34 -6.62 -9.71
C LEU A 70 12.43 -5.45 -9.32
N LYS A 71 11.12 -5.68 -9.29
CA LYS A 71 10.16 -4.65 -8.86
C LYS A 71 10.08 -4.63 -7.34
N TYR A 72 9.95 -5.80 -6.71
CA TYR A 72 9.92 -5.92 -5.27
C TYR A 72 11.11 -5.21 -4.61
N GLU A 73 12.32 -5.41 -5.12
CA GLU A 73 13.53 -4.75 -4.62
C GLU A 73 13.46 -3.22 -4.68
N LYS A 74 12.73 -2.64 -5.64
CA LYS A 74 12.52 -1.19 -5.75
C LYS A 74 11.39 -0.69 -4.85
N LEU A 75 10.45 -1.58 -4.51
CA LEU A 75 9.26 -1.26 -3.74
C LEU A 75 9.49 -1.44 -2.23
N LYS A 76 10.29 -2.43 -1.82
CA LYS A 76 10.50 -2.82 -0.41
C LYS A 76 10.95 -1.68 0.50
N ASP A 77 11.70 -0.72 -0.02
CA ASP A 77 12.18 0.45 0.74
C ASP A 77 11.11 1.56 0.86
N GLN A 78 10.04 1.48 0.08
CA GLN A 78 8.93 2.44 0.03
C GLN A 78 7.64 1.91 0.67
N ILE A 79 7.62 0.65 1.12
CA ILE A 79 6.41 -0.01 1.61
C ILE A 79 6.65 -0.73 2.94
N THR A 80 5.59 -0.94 3.69
CA THR A 80 5.58 -1.72 4.94
C THR A 80 4.35 -2.62 5.00
N VAL A 81 4.36 -3.65 5.85
CA VAL A 81 3.15 -4.36 6.27
C VAL A 81 2.33 -3.55 7.27
#